data_AF-A0A2L0EHB8-F1
#
_entry.id   AF-A0A2L0EHB8-F1
#
_cell.length_a   1.000
_cell.length_b   1.000
_cell.length_c   1.000
_cell.angle_alpha   90.00
_cell.angle_beta   90.00
_cell.angle_gamma   90.00
#
_symmetry.space_group_name_H-M   'P 1'
#
loop_
_entity.id
_entity.type
_entity.pdbx_description
1 polymer ?
#
loop_
_entity_poly.entity_id
_entity_poly.type
_entity_poly.pdbx_seq_one_letter_code
_entity_poly.pdbx_strand_id
1 'polypeptide(L)'
;MTWQAQSALSSEEVTVVSRRDDSAAPVHVQIKECTTIASSDVHVGVDCVVDPEYALVGGGATTDSSTGSPAFLRESRPLDARTWRASSSARAAPNPHHLTVYAIGIRLDGVRTKDLQDSIQRRSVQLPTDVAAVQVDDGWMAIGGGAQTAADVSVAGGAARFLTASYPAGLDGWETASTDDVIPAAGTTSAWVLQIEDQVIEGFGGLEIKAIQGSSEHADYGYSTSSLQIEPGWALIGVGASIDYAGEQRNRTLVSIQPGEDGRSVSVTSRDQFVASAGTTTAYAVVARKKAGTHGLCNPGTALESSVDSCVSAVCEHRGSCCTTAWDDTCVDLVEPVCGRSCAEHTCEPTVFEPEKWTYTDGSAVPSNCYYYAQNRYPVSGVAQDPGYTMGLRPTREQAYLFEQYAAGDGLIPSSLTEPCPDNRTKIYMYANPFSYHVYRQDGDGTWSDKFGFGGLALPTPDTGDRPQHLADQRNPVEAYMCACNHPLPDQLPPRQ
;
A
#
# COMPACT_ATOMS: atom_id res chain seq x y z
N MET A 1 -41.49 10.69 -0.77
CA MET A 1 -40.53 10.43 0.32
C MET A 1 -39.65 9.28 -0.12
N THR A 2 -38.51 9.61 -0.69
CA THR A 2 -37.45 8.68 -1.09
C THR A 2 -36.64 8.32 0.16
N TRP A 3 -36.70 7.05 0.58
CA TRP A 3 -35.79 6.52 1.58
C TRP A 3 -34.42 6.31 0.92
N GLN A 4 -33.50 7.24 1.13
CA GLN A 4 -32.07 6.96 1.02
C GLN A 4 -31.67 6.15 2.24
N ALA A 5 -31.37 4.86 2.05
CA ALA A 5 -30.67 4.07 3.06
C ALA A 5 -29.24 4.59 3.16
N GLN A 6 -29.00 5.53 4.08
CA GLN A 6 -27.67 5.73 4.63
C GLN A 6 -27.30 4.46 5.38
N SER A 7 -26.41 3.67 4.77
CA SER A 7 -25.68 2.57 5.40
C SER A 7 -24.76 3.14 6.50
N ALA A 8 -25.34 3.54 7.62
CA ALA A 8 -24.64 3.69 8.89
C ALA A 8 -24.57 2.30 9.54
N LEU A 9 -23.76 1.40 8.97
CA LEU A 9 -23.31 0.24 9.74
C LEU A 9 -22.29 0.79 10.75
N SER A 10 -22.71 0.84 12.01
CA SER A 10 -21.86 1.10 13.17
C SER A 10 -20.59 0.25 13.05
N SER A 11 -19.43 0.87 12.84
CA SER A 11 -18.15 0.17 12.98
C SER A 11 -18.05 -0.34 14.41
N GLU A 12 -17.97 -1.65 14.58
CA GLU A 12 -17.74 -2.25 15.90
C GLU A 12 -16.44 -1.68 16.51
N GLU A 13 -16.42 -1.51 17.83
CA GLU A 13 -15.20 -1.04 18.50
C GLU A 13 -14.10 -2.11 18.43
N VAL A 14 -12.91 -1.69 18.01
CA VAL A 14 -11.75 -2.58 17.84
C VAL A 14 -10.53 -2.07 18.61
N THR A 15 -9.68 -2.98 19.06
CA THR A 15 -8.28 -2.68 19.39
C THR A 15 -7.46 -2.73 18.10
N VAL A 16 -6.48 -1.83 17.96
CA VAL A 16 -5.64 -1.74 16.76
C VAL A 16 -4.18 -1.97 17.13
N VAL A 17 -3.54 -2.94 16.49
CA VAL A 17 -2.09 -3.16 16.53
C VAL A 17 -1.53 -2.88 15.14
N SER A 18 -0.37 -2.23 15.09
CA SER A 18 0.32 -1.92 13.84
C SER A 18 1.72 -2.51 13.85
N ARG A 19 2.07 -3.24 12.80
CA ARG A 19 3.39 -3.80 12.55
C ARG A 19 3.93 -3.26 11.23
N ARG A 20 5.24 -3.05 11.16
CA ARG A 20 5.96 -2.64 9.95
C ARG A 20 7.03 -3.68 9.63
N ASP A 21 7.19 -3.96 8.34
CA ASP A 21 8.29 -4.78 7.81
C ASP A 21 8.98 -4.00 6.70
N ASP A 22 10.23 -3.63 6.98
CA ASP A 22 11.12 -2.90 6.08
C ASP A 22 12.25 -3.81 5.55
N SER A 23 12.18 -5.12 5.79
CA SER A 23 13.24 -6.06 5.41
C SER A 23 13.39 -6.29 3.90
N ALA A 24 12.39 -5.85 3.13
CA ALA A 24 12.40 -5.82 1.67
C ALA A 24 12.52 -4.39 1.10
N ALA A 25 13.02 -3.44 1.90
CA ALA A 25 13.31 -2.08 1.45
C ALA A 25 14.02 -2.11 0.08
N PRO A 26 13.57 -1.32 -0.89
CA PRO A 26 12.68 -0.15 -0.77
C PRO A 26 11.16 -0.43 -0.82
N VAL A 27 10.73 -1.69 -0.66
CA VAL A 27 9.32 -2.04 -0.45
C VAL A 27 9.04 -2.14 1.04
N HIS A 28 8.16 -1.28 1.54
CA HIS A 28 7.78 -1.21 2.95
C HIS A 28 6.38 -1.74 3.14
N VAL A 29 6.19 -2.62 4.12
CA VAL A 29 4.89 -3.21 4.44
C VAL A 29 4.40 -2.73 5.78
N GLN A 30 3.11 -2.44 5.86
CA GLN A 30 2.39 -2.31 7.12
C GLN A 30 1.32 -3.39 7.23
N ILE A 31 1.24 -4.01 8.40
CA ILE A 31 0.14 -4.90 8.76
C ILE A 31 -0.60 -4.25 9.93
N LYS A 32 -1.86 -3.89 9.70
CA LYS A 32 -2.80 -3.50 10.75
C LYS A 32 -3.60 -4.72 11.17
N GLU A 33 -3.75 -4.88 12.47
CA GLU A 33 -4.60 -5.88 13.10
C GLU A 33 -5.68 -5.14 13.88
N CYS A 34 -6.94 -5.39 13.55
CA CYS A 34 -8.10 -4.78 14.17
C CYS A 34 -8.98 -5.86 14.80
N THR A 35 -8.98 -5.95 16.13
CA THR A 35 -9.66 -7.02 16.88
C THR A 35 -10.87 -6.47 17.62
N THR A 36 -12.04 -7.07 17.44
CA THR A 36 -13.27 -6.64 18.12
C THR A 36 -13.11 -6.70 19.63
N ILE A 37 -13.56 -5.68 20.35
CA ILE A 37 -13.44 -5.63 21.83
C ILE A 37 -14.46 -6.56 22.49
N ALA A 38 -15.68 -6.59 21.94
CA ALA A 38 -16.76 -7.45 22.44
C ALA A 38 -16.84 -8.73 21.62
N SER A 39 -16.98 -9.85 22.31
CA SER A 39 -17.30 -11.11 21.65
C SER A 39 -18.76 -11.11 21.18
N SER A 40 -19.03 -11.56 19.95
CA SER A 40 -20.38 -11.70 19.40
C SER A 40 -20.55 -13.07 18.76
N ASP A 41 -21.80 -13.53 18.60
CA ASP A 41 -22.11 -14.71 17.79
C ASP A 41 -21.96 -14.43 16.30
N VAL A 42 -22.05 -13.15 15.90
CA VAL A 42 -21.96 -12.68 14.53
C VAL A 42 -21.27 -11.32 14.52
N HIS A 43 -20.28 -11.18 13.65
CA HIS A 43 -19.65 -9.89 13.34
C HIS A 43 -19.99 -9.51 11.90
N VAL A 44 -20.61 -8.35 11.71
CA VAL A 44 -21.09 -7.90 10.39
C VAL A 44 -20.24 -6.73 9.92
N GLY A 45 -19.21 -7.04 9.13
CA GLY A 45 -18.41 -6.04 8.43
C GLY A 45 -17.53 -5.22 9.37
N VAL A 46 -16.55 -5.88 9.97
CA VAL A 46 -15.49 -5.23 10.75
C VAL A 46 -14.42 -4.73 9.78
N ASP A 47 -14.09 -3.44 9.92
CA ASP A 47 -13.14 -2.75 9.05
C ASP A 47 -11.78 -2.60 9.73
N CYS A 48 -10.72 -2.74 8.94
CA CYS A 48 -9.36 -2.44 9.35
C CYS A 48 -8.68 -1.56 8.29
N VAL A 49 -8.13 -0.42 8.73
CA VAL A 49 -7.67 0.64 7.83
C VAL A 49 -6.15 0.79 7.99
N VAL A 50 -5.41 0.68 6.88
CA VAL A 50 -3.97 0.99 6.86
C VAL A 50 -3.73 2.49 7.04
N ASP A 51 -2.55 2.84 7.56
CA ASP A 51 -2.20 4.25 7.76
C ASP A 51 -2.17 5.00 6.41
N PRO A 52 -2.39 6.33 6.43
CA PRO A 52 -2.53 7.11 5.21
C PRO A 52 -1.36 7.00 4.22
N GLU A 53 -0.15 6.70 4.71
CA GLU A 53 1.08 6.56 3.91
C GLU A 53 1.22 5.21 3.20
N TYR A 54 0.27 4.29 3.40
CA TYR A 54 0.23 2.99 2.73
C TYR A 54 -0.96 2.88 1.76
N ALA A 55 -0.74 2.15 0.66
CA ALA A 55 -1.78 1.68 -0.25
C ALA A 55 -2.18 0.24 0.10
N LEU A 56 -3.48 -0.05 0.21
CA LEU A 56 -3.95 -1.40 0.53
C LEU A 56 -3.68 -2.38 -0.62
N VAL A 57 -3.06 -3.51 -0.29
CA VAL A 57 -2.72 -4.56 -1.26
C VAL A 57 -3.25 -5.93 -0.89
N GLY A 58 -3.64 -6.13 0.38
CA GLY A 58 -4.10 -7.42 0.84
C GLY A 58 -4.67 -7.36 2.25
N GLY A 59 -5.03 -8.52 2.76
CA GLY A 59 -5.58 -8.65 4.10
C GLY A 59 -6.10 -10.05 4.37
N GLY A 60 -6.63 -10.24 5.55
CA GLY A 60 -7.04 -11.53 6.07
C GLY A 60 -7.99 -11.36 7.24
N ALA A 61 -8.41 -12.48 7.82
CA ALA A 61 -9.21 -12.50 9.02
C ALA A 61 -8.99 -13.78 9.81
N THR A 62 -9.14 -13.69 11.11
CA THR A 62 -9.17 -14.85 12.00
C THR A 62 -10.25 -14.66 13.05
N THR A 63 -10.92 -15.73 13.40
CA THR A 63 -11.77 -15.76 14.59
C THR A 63 -11.00 -16.48 15.68
N ASP A 64 -10.77 -15.81 16.81
CA ASP A 64 -10.39 -16.52 18.02
C ASP A 64 -11.65 -17.06 18.72
N SER A 65 -11.50 -17.83 19.77
CA SER A 65 -12.64 -18.09 20.65
C SER A 65 -12.17 -18.08 22.08
N SER A 66 -12.69 -17.14 22.87
CA SER A 66 -12.44 -17.07 24.31
C SER A 66 -13.17 -18.17 25.10
N THR A 67 -14.15 -18.84 24.50
CA THR A 67 -15.07 -19.76 25.20
C THR A 67 -15.28 -21.13 24.55
N GLY A 68 -14.61 -21.47 23.43
CA GLY A 68 -14.92 -22.74 22.75
C GLY A 68 -14.24 -22.98 21.39
N SER A 69 -15.06 -23.26 20.37
CA SER A 69 -14.63 -23.45 18.98
C SER A 69 -14.62 -22.10 18.26
N PRO A 70 -13.71 -21.78 17.33
CA PRO A 70 -13.78 -20.55 16.56
C PRO A 70 -14.99 -20.57 15.62
N ALA A 71 -15.52 -19.38 15.35
CA ALA A 71 -16.56 -19.20 14.34
C ALA A 71 -15.99 -19.29 12.93
N PHE A 72 -16.84 -19.11 11.93
CA PHE A 72 -16.45 -19.29 10.54
C PHE A 72 -16.43 -17.97 9.79
N LEU A 73 -15.48 -17.86 8.87
CA LEU A 73 -15.31 -16.68 8.04
C LEU A 73 -16.39 -16.64 6.95
N ARG A 74 -16.97 -15.46 6.76
CA ARG A 74 -17.94 -15.16 5.70
C ARG A 74 -17.40 -14.17 4.69
N GLU A 75 -16.46 -13.33 5.09
CA GLU A 75 -15.89 -12.26 4.28
C GLU A 75 -14.47 -11.95 4.74
N SER A 76 -13.61 -11.64 3.79
CA SER A 76 -12.30 -11.02 3.97
C SER A 76 -11.92 -10.41 2.61
N ARG A 77 -12.08 -9.10 2.43
CA ARG A 77 -11.91 -8.45 1.11
C ARG A 77 -11.53 -6.96 1.22
N PRO A 78 -11.02 -6.36 0.14
CA PRO A 78 -10.88 -4.91 0.07
C PRO A 78 -12.24 -4.20 0.04
N LEU A 79 -12.35 -3.07 0.73
CA LEU A 79 -13.51 -2.19 0.75
C LEU A 79 -13.26 -0.86 0.03
N ASP A 80 -12.06 -0.30 0.15
CA ASP A 80 -11.57 0.88 -0.58
C ASP A 80 -10.03 0.81 -0.71
N ALA A 81 -9.37 1.91 -1.06
CA ALA A 81 -7.91 1.98 -1.27
C ALA A 81 -7.08 1.79 0.01
N ARG A 82 -7.71 1.79 1.20
CA ARG A 82 -7.05 1.64 2.51
C ARG A 82 -7.74 0.68 3.47
N THR A 83 -9.00 0.35 3.23
CA THR A 83 -9.83 -0.42 4.16
C THR A 83 -9.99 -1.87 3.72
N TRP A 84 -9.61 -2.80 4.59
CA TRP A 84 -9.96 -4.21 4.52
C TRP A 84 -11.18 -4.50 5.38
N ARG A 85 -12.10 -5.33 4.91
CA ARG A 85 -13.31 -5.73 5.64
C ARG A 85 -13.38 -7.23 5.82
N ALA A 86 -13.81 -7.67 6.99
CA ALA A 86 -14.16 -9.06 7.23
C ALA A 86 -15.47 -9.22 8.01
N SER A 87 -16.05 -10.41 7.94
CA SER A 87 -17.22 -10.81 8.74
C SER A 87 -17.15 -12.29 9.09
N SER A 88 -17.77 -12.63 10.22
CA SER A 88 -17.81 -13.97 10.77
C SER A 88 -19.15 -14.26 11.41
N SER A 89 -19.48 -15.55 11.51
CA SER A 89 -20.70 -16.00 12.16
C SER A 89 -20.50 -17.38 12.77
N ALA A 90 -21.09 -17.59 13.94
CA ALA A 90 -21.42 -18.93 14.40
C ALA A 90 -22.44 -19.55 13.45
N ARG A 91 -22.42 -20.88 13.30
CA ARG A 91 -23.30 -21.58 12.35
C ARG A 91 -24.71 -21.82 12.91
N ALA A 92 -24.83 -22.46 14.06
CA ALA A 92 -26.14 -22.91 14.58
C ALA A 92 -26.34 -22.68 16.09
N ALA A 93 -25.27 -22.75 16.89
CA ALA A 93 -25.31 -22.42 18.30
C ALA A 93 -24.61 -21.09 18.54
N PRO A 94 -25.07 -20.29 19.52
CA PRO A 94 -24.30 -19.16 20.04
C PRO A 94 -22.87 -19.60 20.34
N ASN A 95 -21.93 -18.83 19.81
CA ASN A 95 -20.51 -19.03 20.00
C ASN A 95 -19.84 -17.65 19.97
N PRO A 96 -19.88 -16.92 21.10
CA PRO A 96 -19.26 -15.63 21.22
C PRO A 96 -17.76 -15.74 20.95
N HIS A 97 -17.28 -14.99 19.97
CA HIS A 97 -15.89 -14.97 19.53
C HIS A 97 -15.44 -13.53 19.28
N HIS A 98 -14.14 -13.28 19.24
CA HIS A 98 -13.63 -12.06 18.64
C HIS A 98 -13.32 -12.30 17.17
N LEU A 99 -13.44 -11.24 16.37
CA LEU A 99 -13.00 -11.21 14.99
C LEU A 99 -11.80 -10.28 14.92
N THR A 100 -10.69 -10.82 14.42
CA THR A 100 -9.50 -10.05 14.10
C THR A 100 -9.40 -9.91 12.59
N VAL A 101 -9.33 -8.66 12.13
CA VAL A 101 -9.22 -8.29 10.72
C VAL A 101 -7.83 -7.78 10.44
N TYR A 102 -7.20 -8.27 9.37
CA TYR A 102 -5.87 -7.84 8.96
C TYR A 102 -5.96 -7.01 7.69
N ALA A 103 -5.33 -5.84 7.68
CA ALA A 103 -5.11 -5.04 6.48
C ALA A 103 -3.61 -4.94 6.20
N ILE A 104 -3.21 -5.29 4.98
CA ILE A 104 -1.82 -5.25 4.51
C ILE A 104 -1.70 -4.08 3.52
N GLY A 105 -0.86 -3.12 3.86
CA GLY A 105 -0.55 -1.96 3.03
C GLY A 105 0.91 -1.95 2.59
N ILE A 106 1.18 -1.40 1.41
CA ILE A 106 2.55 -1.12 0.95
C ILE A 106 2.81 0.38 0.81
N ARG A 107 4.08 0.73 0.99
CA ARG A 107 4.67 2.01 0.57
C ARG A 107 5.93 1.70 -0.23
N LEU A 108 6.12 2.42 -1.32
CA LEU A 108 7.31 2.31 -2.17
C LEU A 108 8.11 3.60 -2.03
N ASP A 109 9.40 3.49 -1.74
CA ASP A 109 10.26 4.67 -1.69
C ASP A 109 10.24 5.41 -3.03
N GLY A 110 10.11 6.72 -2.97
CA GLY A 110 10.15 7.56 -4.16
C GLY A 110 8.82 7.71 -4.89
N VAL A 111 7.77 7.01 -4.46
CA VAL A 111 6.41 7.03 -5.04
C VAL A 111 5.44 7.71 -4.06
N ARG A 112 4.64 8.66 -4.54
CA ARG A 112 3.57 9.25 -3.73
C ARG A 112 2.53 8.18 -3.42
N THR A 113 2.10 8.05 -2.17
CA THR A 113 1.09 7.05 -1.78
C THR A 113 -0.20 7.22 -2.58
N LYS A 114 -0.59 8.46 -2.90
CA LYS A 114 -1.77 8.73 -3.72
C LYS A 114 -1.63 8.17 -5.14
N ASP A 115 -0.47 8.33 -5.78
CA ASP A 115 -0.22 7.79 -7.12
C ASP A 115 -0.25 6.27 -7.10
N LEU A 116 0.34 5.67 -6.05
CA LEU A 116 0.31 4.22 -5.86
C LEU A 116 -1.12 3.71 -5.67
N GLN A 117 -1.92 4.38 -4.84
CA GLN A 117 -3.34 4.05 -4.66
C GLN A 117 -4.13 4.18 -5.98
N ASP A 118 -3.86 5.20 -6.79
CA ASP A 118 -4.52 5.39 -8.09
C ASP A 118 -4.08 4.35 -9.13
N SER A 119 -2.86 3.81 -9.01
CA SER A 119 -2.35 2.75 -9.88
C SER A 119 -2.92 1.36 -9.56
N ILE A 120 -3.49 1.17 -8.37
CA ILE A 120 -4.06 -0.11 -7.95
C ILE A 120 -5.54 -0.14 -8.33
N GLN A 121 -5.91 -1.08 -9.18
CA GLN A 121 -7.30 -1.33 -9.52
C GLN A 121 -7.88 -2.47 -8.70
N ARG A 122 -9.18 -2.37 -8.43
CA ARG A 122 -9.94 -3.41 -7.75
C ARG A 122 -11.03 -3.93 -8.67
N ARG A 123 -11.06 -5.24 -8.86
CA ARG A 123 -12.10 -5.95 -9.62
C ARG A 123 -12.82 -6.96 -8.75
N SER A 124 -14.05 -7.28 -9.14
CA SER A 124 -14.82 -8.32 -8.47
C SER A 124 -15.77 -9.04 -9.42
N VAL A 125 -16.09 -10.28 -9.07
CA VAL A 125 -17.11 -11.12 -9.70
C VAL A 125 -17.96 -11.70 -8.59
N GLN A 126 -19.29 -11.71 -8.77
CA GLN A 126 -20.24 -12.32 -7.85
C GLN A 126 -21.11 -13.32 -8.62
N LEU A 127 -21.17 -14.56 -8.14
CA LEU A 127 -21.92 -15.64 -8.78
C LEU A 127 -22.88 -16.31 -7.79
N PRO A 128 -24.06 -16.78 -8.24
CA PRO A 128 -24.99 -17.58 -7.44
C PRO A 128 -24.54 -19.05 -7.37
N THR A 129 -23.27 -19.28 -7.06
CA THR A 129 -22.60 -20.58 -7.04
C THR A 129 -21.64 -20.68 -5.86
N ASP A 130 -21.15 -21.89 -5.59
CA ASP A 130 -20.17 -22.16 -4.53
C ASP A 130 -18.79 -21.59 -4.85
N VAL A 131 -18.47 -21.41 -6.14
CA VAL A 131 -17.16 -20.96 -6.60
C VAL A 131 -17.31 -19.67 -7.40
N ALA A 132 -16.40 -18.73 -7.21
CA ALA A 132 -16.23 -17.56 -8.05
C ALA A 132 -14.75 -17.34 -8.33
N ALA A 133 -14.46 -16.81 -9.52
CA ALA A 133 -13.11 -16.43 -9.92
C ALA A 133 -13.15 -15.08 -10.62
N VAL A 134 -12.14 -14.27 -10.40
CA VAL A 134 -11.93 -13.02 -11.12
C VAL A 134 -10.55 -13.08 -11.77
N GLN A 135 -10.47 -12.74 -13.05
CA GLN A 135 -9.22 -12.64 -13.79
C GLN A 135 -8.69 -11.20 -13.71
N VAL A 136 -7.37 -11.04 -13.74
CA VAL A 136 -6.77 -9.73 -13.98
C VAL A 136 -6.87 -9.35 -15.46
N ASP A 137 -6.76 -8.06 -15.74
CA ASP A 137 -6.73 -7.56 -17.11
C ASP A 137 -5.39 -7.84 -17.79
N ASP A 138 -5.39 -7.89 -19.13
CA ASP A 138 -4.16 -8.05 -19.91
C ASP A 138 -3.17 -6.92 -19.60
N GLY A 139 -1.92 -7.27 -19.28
CA GLY A 139 -0.88 -6.31 -18.87
C GLY A 139 -0.91 -5.92 -17.38
N TRP A 140 -1.74 -6.59 -16.57
CA TRP A 140 -1.82 -6.40 -15.13
C TRP A 140 -1.41 -7.67 -14.38
N MET A 141 -0.99 -7.52 -13.12
CA MET A 141 -0.70 -8.62 -12.21
C MET A 141 -1.52 -8.51 -10.93
N ALA A 142 -1.96 -9.65 -10.41
CA ALA A 142 -2.62 -9.73 -9.11
C ALA A 142 -1.61 -9.45 -7.98
N ILE A 143 -1.95 -8.51 -7.10
CA ILE A 143 -1.15 -8.14 -5.92
C ILE A 143 -1.80 -8.59 -4.60
N GLY A 144 -3.08 -8.97 -4.67
CA GLY A 144 -3.84 -9.57 -3.58
C GLY A 144 -5.30 -9.73 -3.98
N GLY A 145 -6.13 -10.19 -3.04
CA GLY A 145 -7.54 -10.42 -3.32
C GLY A 145 -8.28 -10.98 -2.12
N GLY A 146 -9.58 -11.18 -2.28
CA GLY A 146 -10.44 -11.53 -1.16
C GLY A 146 -11.75 -12.18 -1.58
N ALA A 147 -12.55 -12.53 -0.59
CA ALA A 147 -13.79 -13.25 -0.77
C ALA A 147 -14.92 -12.68 0.08
N GLN A 148 -16.15 -12.89 -0.40
CA GLN A 148 -17.35 -12.64 0.37
C GLN A 148 -18.42 -13.67 0.03
N THR A 149 -19.17 -14.08 1.04
CA THR A 149 -20.37 -14.89 0.91
C THR A 149 -21.58 -14.15 1.42
N ALA A 150 -22.64 -14.12 0.61
CA ALA A 150 -23.94 -13.62 1.04
C ALA A 150 -24.82 -14.78 1.48
N ALA A 151 -25.53 -14.59 2.60
CA ALA A 151 -26.53 -15.53 3.07
C ALA A 151 -27.72 -15.58 2.11
N ASP A 152 -28.41 -16.73 2.09
CA ASP A 152 -29.68 -16.86 1.37
C ASP A 152 -30.79 -16.12 2.14
N VAL A 153 -31.22 -14.99 1.60
CA VAL A 153 -32.29 -14.17 2.18
C VAL A 153 -33.68 -14.80 2.07
N SER A 154 -33.83 -15.87 1.27
CA SER A 154 -35.09 -16.60 1.12
C SER A 154 -35.35 -17.63 2.23
N VAL A 155 -34.32 -17.99 3.00
CA VAL A 155 -34.44 -18.85 4.19
C VAL A 155 -34.70 -17.99 5.42
N ALA A 156 -35.77 -18.27 6.16
CA ALA A 156 -36.07 -17.57 7.41
C ALA A 156 -34.91 -17.73 8.41
N GLY A 157 -34.27 -16.62 8.77
CA GLY A 157 -33.06 -16.59 9.61
C GLY A 157 -31.75 -16.48 8.83
N GLY A 158 -31.77 -16.54 7.49
CA GLY A 158 -30.60 -16.38 6.62
C GLY A 158 -29.58 -17.49 6.80
N ALA A 159 -29.68 -18.58 6.03
CA ALA A 159 -28.67 -19.64 6.09
C ALA A 159 -27.30 -19.08 5.66
N ALA A 160 -26.36 -19.04 6.62
CA ALA A 160 -25.02 -18.53 6.40
C ALA A 160 -24.23 -19.49 5.50
N ARG A 161 -23.54 -18.92 4.52
CA ARG A 161 -22.52 -19.60 3.73
C ARG A 161 -21.15 -19.23 4.29
N PHE A 162 -20.21 -20.15 4.19
CA PHE A 162 -18.89 -19.99 4.81
C PHE A 162 -17.78 -20.20 3.80
N LEU A 163 -16.70 -19.46 3.98
CA LEU A 163 -15.55 -19.52 3.09
C LEU A 163 -14.82 -20.85 3.22
N THR A 164 -14.48 -21.42 2.08
CA THR A 164 -13.66 -22.63 1.95
C THR A 164 -12.39 -22.36 1.16
N ALA A 165 -12.38 -21.29 0.34
CA ALA A 165 -11.18 -20.84 -0.33
C ALA A 165 -11.21 -19.32 -0.61
N SER A 166 -10.03 -18.71 -0.61
CA SER A 166 -9.72 -17.37 -1.11
C SER A 166 -8.22 -17.30 -1.36
N TYR A 167 -7.77 -17.47 -2.59
CA TYR A 167 -6.33 -17.58 -2.90
C TYR A 167 -5.99 -17.05 -4.31
N PRO A 168 -4.72 -16.68 -4.54
CA PRO A 168 -4.25 -16.31 -5.87
C PRO A 168 -4.20 -17.53 -6.80
N ALA A 169 -4.82 -17.45 -7.97
CA ALA A 169 -4.70 -18.43 -9.04
C ALA A 169 -3.52 -18.02 -9.94
N GLY A 170 -2.30 -18.12 -9.41
CA GLY A 170 -1.13 -17.48 -10.00
C GLY A 170 -1.20 -15.95 -9.87
N LEU A 171 -0.63 -15.23 -10.84
CA LEU A 171 -0.78 -13.76 -10.93
C LEU A 171 -1.94 -13.34 -11.85
N ASP A 172 -2.62 -14.32 -12.45
CA ASP A 172 -3.65 -14.11 -13.48
C ASP A 172 -5.08 -13.97 -12.90
N GLY A 173 -5.25 -14.21 -11.59
CA GLY A 173 -6.54 -14.02 -10.96
C GLY A 173 -6.62 -14.41 -9.50
N TRP A 174 -7.84 -14.35 -8.99
CA TRP A 174 -8.17 -14.74 -7.62
C TRP A 174 -9.37 -15.68 -7.62
N GLU A 175 -9.25 -16.80 -6.91
CA GLU A 175 -10.29 -17.83 -6.79
C GLU A 175 -10.85 -17.86 -5.38
N THR A 176 -12.16 -18.04 -5.29
CA THR A 176 -12.89 -18.14 -4.03
C THR A 176 -13.90 -19.26 -4.08
N ALA A 177 -14.10 -19.90 -2.93
CA ALA A 177 -15.09 -20.96 -2.76
C ALA A 177 -15.82 -20.83 -1.42
N SER A 178 -17.04 -21.32 -1.39
CA SER A 178 -17.89 -21.38 -0.21
C SER A 178 -18.72 -22.66 -0.15
N THR A 179 -19.29 -22.93 1.01
CA THR A 179 -20.19 -24.08 1.25
C THR A 179 -21.38 -23.68 2.12
N ASP A 180 -22.50 -24.36 1.93
CA ASP A 180 -23.75 -24.26 2.70
C ASP A 180 -24.04 -25.56 3.51
N ASP A 181 -23.60 -26.69 2.96
CA ASP A 181 -23.33 -28.04 3.48
C ASP A 181 -24.43 -28.77 4.27
N VAL A 182 -25.14 -28.14 5.23
CA VAL A 182 -26.21 -28.80 6.01
C VAL A 182 -27.58 -28.18 5.72
N ILE A 183 -27.64 -26.87 5.44
CA ILE A 183 -28.87 -26.20 5.06
C ILE A 183 -28.62 -25.62 3.67
N PRO A 184 -29.16 -26.24 2.61
CA PRO A 184 -29.07 -25.69 1.26
C PRO A 184 -29.51 -24.23 1.27
N ALA A 185 -28.62 -23.36 0.81
CA ALA A 185 -28.80 -21.92 0.84
C ALA A 185 -28.45 -21.36 -0.53
N ALA A 186 -29.46 -20.84 -1.24
CA ALA A 186 -29.27 -20.03 -2.44
C ALA A 186 -28.59 -18.70 -2.04
N GLY A 187 -27.26 -18.74 -1.93
CA GLY A 187 -26.45 -17.56 -1.68
C GLY A 187 -25.55 -17.25 -2.85
N THR A 188 -24.64 -16.29 -2.64
CA THR A 188 -23.66 -15.91 -3.65
C THR A 188 -22.25 -16.01 -3.09
N THR A 189 -21.31 -16.34 -3.96
CA THR A 189 -19.87 -16.27 -3.70
C THR A 189 -19.30 -15.15 -4.54
N SER A 190 -18.49 -14.29 -3.92
CA SER A 190 -17.80 -13.21 -4.60
C SER A 190 -16.30 -13.40 -4.50
N ALA A 191 -15.59 -13.12 -5.60
CA ALA A 191 -14.14 -13.02 -5.66
C ALA A 191 -13.73 -11.58 -5.92
N TRP A 192 -12.67 -11.14 -5.27
CA TRP A 192 -12.06 -9.82 -5.42
C TRP A 192 -10.60 -9.98 -5.77
N VAL A 193 -10.09 -9.15 -6.68
CA VAL A 193 -8.65 -9.04 -6.96
C VAL A 193 -8.25 -7.57 -6.92
N LEU A 194 -7.09 -7.32 -6.32
CA LEU A 194 -6.34 -6.08 -6.43
C LEU A 194 -5.26 -6.32 -7.48
N GLN A 195 -5.14 -5.42 -8.44
CA GLN A 195 -4.23 -5.55 -9.57
C GLN A 195 -3.45 -4.25 -9.80
N ILE A 196 -2.22 -4.39 -10.29
CA ILE A 196 -1.36 -3.28 -10.73
C ILE A 196 -0.80 -3.57 -12.14
N GLU A 197 -0.56 -2.55 -12.95
CA GLU A 197 0.06 -2.72 -14.28
C GLU A 197 1.47 -3.31 -14.15
N ASP A 198 1.81 -4.27 -15.03
CA ASP A 198 3.15 -4.86 -15.12
C ASP A 198 4.08 -3.93 -15.92
N GLN A 199 4.46 -2.83 -15.28
CA GLN A 199 5.29 -1.80 -15.89
C GLN A 199 6.19 -1.11 -14.87
N VAL A 200 7.10 -0.26 -15.35
CA VAL A 200 7.92 0.59 -14.49
C VAL A 200 7.05 1.63 -13.77
N ILE A 201 7.15 1.64 -12.44
CA ILE A 201 6.55 2.66 -11.58
C ILE A 201 7.53 3.83 -11.47
N GLU A 202 7.12 5.01 -11.93
CA GLU A 202 7.97 6.20 -11.90
C GLU A 202 8.42 6.55 -10.47
N GLY A 203 9.70 6.91 -10.34
CA GLY A 203 10.33 7.19 -9.05
C GLY A 203 10.76 5.94 -8.25
N PHE A 204 10.43 4.73 -8.72
CA PHE A 204 10.80 3.47 -8.06
C PHE A 204 11.51 2.47 -8.98
N GLY A 205 10.95 2.15 -10.15
CA GLY A 205 11.41 1.08 -11.04
C GLY A 205 10.37 -0.03 -11.20
N GLY A 206 10.81 -1.22 -11.61
CA GLY A 206 9.95 -2.39 -11.76
C GLY A 206 9.68 -3.07 -10.41
N LEU A 207 8.46 -3.59 -10.24
CA LEU A 207 8.09 -4.42 -9.10
C LEU A 207 8.10 -5.90 -9.54
N GLU A 208 8.87 -6.73 -8.85
CA GLU A 208 8.84 -8.17 -9.06
C GLU A 208 7.82 -8.78 -8.09
N ILE A 209 6.84 -9.52 -8.61
CA ILE A 209 5.75 -10.12 -7.84
C ILE A 209 5.72 -11.63 -8.09
N LYS A 210 5.45 -12.41 -7.05
CA LYS A 210 5.16 -13.85 -7.19
C LYS A 210 4.05 -14.28 -6.24
N ALA A 211 3.21 -15.20 -6.73
CA ALA A 211 2.34 -16.01 -5.88
C ALA A 211 3.11 -17.27 -5.46
N ILE A 212 3.10 -17.56 -4.16
CA ILE A 212 3.76 -18.74 -3.59
C ILE A 212 2.75 -19.57 -2.80
N GLN A 213 2.92 -20.88 -2.91
CA GLN A 213 2.12 -21.87 -2.22
C GLN A 213 2.99 -22.50 -1.11
N GLY A 214 2.45 -22.56 0.10
CA GLY A 214 3.09 -23.16 1.26
C GLY A 214 2.93 -24.67 1.33
N SER A 215 3.22 -25.22 2.52
CA SER A 215 2.86 -26.60 2.81
C SER A 215 1.35 -26.79 2.71
N SER A 216 0.94 -28.06 2.70
CA SER A 216 -0.46 -28.44 2.67
C SER A 216 -0.65 -29.49 3.75
N GLU A 217 -1.61 -29.28 4.63
CA GLU A 217 -1.80 -30.10 5.83
C GLU A 217 -3.13 -30.84 5.75
N HIS A 218 -3.05 -32.18 5.69
CA HIS A 218 -4.22 -33.04 5.69
C HIS A 218 -4.68 -33.32 7.12
N ALA A 219 -5.99 -33.27 7.34
CA ALA A 219 -6.58 -33.79 8.56
C ALA A 219 -7.85 -34.57 8.22
N ASP A 220 -8.10 -35.68 8.91
CA ASP A 220 -9.32 -36.46 8.73
C ASP A 220 -10.53 -35.80 9.41
N TYR A 221 -10.28 -35.05 10.49
CA TYR A 221 -11.24 -34.29 11.28
C TYR A 221 -10.51 -33.30 12.19
N GLY A 222 -11.25 -32.45 12.90
CA GLY A 222 -10.72 -31.38 13.75
C GLY A 222 -10.13 -30.23 12.94
N TYR A 223 -9.07 -29.65 13.49
CA TYR A 223 -8.34 -28.54 12.88
C TYR A 223 -7.26 -29.03 11.93
N SER A 224 -7.06 -28.28 10.86
CA SER A 224 -5.87 -28.35 10.01
C SER A 224 -5.31 -26.94 9.90
N THR A 225 -4.04 -26.78 10.27
CA THR A 225 -3.32 -25.49 10.18
C THR A 225 -2.15 -25.67 9.26
N SER A 226 -2.08 -24.86 8.21
CA SER A 226 -0.94 -24.80 7.31
C SER A 226 -0.25 -23.46 7.41
N SER A 227 1.06 -23.43 7.18
CA SER A 227 1.85 -22.21 7.26
C SER A 227 2.86 -22.09 6.14
N LEU A 228 3.34 -20.86 5.95
CA LEU A 228 4.33 -20.49 4.96
C LEU A 228 5.23 -19.41 5.55
N GLN A 229 6.53 -19.49 5.27
CA GLN A 229 7.52 -18.49 5.66
C GLN A 229 8.00 -17.74 4.41
N ILE A 230 8.14 -16.43 4.53
CA ILE A 230 8.54 -15.56 3.41
C ILE A 230 10.05 -15.36 3.40
N GLU A 231 10.66 -15.68 2.27
CA GLU A 231 12.11 -15.58 2.06
C GLU A 231 12.64 -14.15 2.32
N PRO A 232 13.88 -14.00 2.85
CA PRO A 232 14.53 -12.69 2.95
C PRO A 232 14.55 -11.93 1.63
N GLY A 233 14.32 -10.62 1.69
CA GLY A 233 14.27 -9.72 0.54
C GLY A 233 12.94 -9.71 -0.22
N TRP A 234 11.91 -10.40 0.30
CA TRP A 234 10.53 -10.34 -0.22
C TRP A 234 9.59 -9.79 0.85
N ALA A 235 8.74 -8.84 0.45
CA ALA A 235 7.67 -8.27 1.26
C ALA A 235 6.39 -9.09 1.12
N LEU A 236 5.71 -9.40 2.22
CA LEU A 236 4.38 -10.02 2.21
C LEU A 236 3.32 -8.97 1.84
N ILE A 237 2.64 -9.15 0.70
CA ILE A 237 1.64 -8.18 0.19
C ILE A 237 0.22 -8.76 0.09
N GLY A 238 0.07 -10.09 0.13
CA GLY A 238 -1.23 -10.75 0.15
C GLY A 238 -1.17 -12.13 0.80
N VAL A 239 -2.30 -12.58 1.35
CA VAL A 239 -2.46 -13.91 1.98
C VAL A 239 -3.68 -14.62 1.39
N GLY A 240 -3.63 -15.95 1.34
CA GLY A 240 -4.73 -16.76 0.83
C GLY A 240 -4.75 -18.17 1.41
N ALA A 241 -5.87 -18.86 1.22
CA ALA A 241 -6.07 -20.23 1.67
C ALA A 241 -6.99 -21.01 0.72
N SER A 242 -6.76 -22.32 0.60
CA SER A 242 -7.72 -23.24 -0.02
C SER A 242 -7.91 -24.49 0.84
N ILE A 243 -9.05 -25.16 0.65
CA ILE A 243 -9.35 -26.47 1.22
C ILE A 243 -9.68 -27.42 0.08
N ASP A 244 -8.89 -28.48 -0.06
CA ASP A 244 -9.15 -29.59 -0.97
C ASP A 244 -9.80 -30.73 -0.20
N TYR A 245 -11.07 -31.02 -0.50
CA TYR A 245 -11.80 -32.09 0.19
C TYR A 245 -11.36 -33.48 -0.29
N ALA A 246 -11.17 -34.41 0.64
CA ALA A 246 -10.79 -35.79 0.33
C ALA A 246 -11.96 -36.67 -0.14
N GLY A 247 -13.19 -36.12 -0.19
CA GLY A 247 -14.40 -36.82 -0.60
C GLY A 247 -15.59 -35.87 -0.80
N GLU A 248 -16.79 -36.44 -0.87
CA GLU A 248 -18.03 -35.68 -1.14
C GLU A 248 -18.50 -34.84 0.08
N GLN A 249 -17.98 -35.12 1.28
CA GLN A 249 -18.36 -34.40 2.50
C GLN A 249 -17.64 -33.04 2.57
N ARG A 250 -18.37 -31.95 2.30
CA ARG A 250 -17.86 -30.57 2.28
C ARG A 250 -18.14 -29.78 3.55
N ASN A 251 -17.80 -30.40 4.68
CA ASN A 251 -18.13 -29.91 6.03
C ASN A 251 -16.98 -29.12 6.69
N ARG A 252 -15.82 -29.00 6.03
CA ARG A 252 -14.65 -28.25 6.52
C ARG A 252 -14.60 -26.84 5.94
N THR A 253 -14.36 -25.84 6.78
CA THR A 253 -14.39 -24.41 6.40
C THR A 253 -13.27 -23.63 7.07
N LEU A 254 -12.96 -22.46 6.50
CA LEU A 254 -11.91 -21.58 6.99
C LEU A 254 -12.36 -20.82 8.24
N VAL A 255 -11.45 -20.78 9.22
CA VAL A 255 -11.59 -19.99 10.46
C VAL A 255 -10.48 -18.95 10.59
N SER A 256 -9.38 -19.11 9.84
CA SER A 256 -8.26 -18.17 9.84
C SER A 256 -7.55 -18.14 8.49
N ILE A 257 -7.32 -16.93 7.99
CA ILE A 257 -6.35 -16.58 6.95
C ILE A 257 -5.62 -15.35 7.49
N GLN A 258 -4.40 -15.51 8.01
CA GLN A 258 -3.71 -14.41 8.70
C GLN A 258 -2.23 -14.33 8.34
N PRO A 259 -1.66 -13.11 8.29
CA PRO A 259 -0.22 -12.96 8.39
C PRO A 259 0.22 -13.38 9.80
N GLY A 260 1.45 -13.89 9.92
CA GLY A 260 2.04 -14.20 11.21
C GLY A 260 2.60 -12.97 11.92
N GLU A 261 2.96 -13.15 13.18
CA GLU A 261 3.37 -12.03 14.04
C GLU A 261 4.69 -11.38 13.63
N ASP A 262 5.54 -12.14 12.94
CA ASP A 262 6.80 -11.68 12.35
C ASP A 262 6.59 -10.79 11.10
N GLY A 263 5.35 -10.64 10.63
CA GLY A 263 5.00 -9.95 9.39
C GLY A 263 5.49 -10.64 8.11
N ARG A 264 6.10 -11.83 8.26
CA ARG A 264 6.84 -12.54 7.21
C ARG A 264 6.48 -14.01 7.16
N SER A 265 5.29 -14.32 7.63
CA SER A 265 4.72 -15.64 7.53
C SER A 265 3.23 -15.56 7.30
N VAL A 266 2.65 -16.65 6.85
CA VAL A 266 1.21 -16.83 6.68
C VAL A 266 0.81 -18.05 7.47
N SER A 267 -0.29 -17.96 8.19
CA SER A 267 -0.93 -19.08 8.88
C SER A 267 -2.38 -19.14 8.43
N VAL A 268 -2.83 -20.33 8.04
CA VAL A 268 -4.21 -20.57 7.65
C VAL A 268 -4.73 -21.75 8.44
N THR A 269 -5.96 -21.65 8.92
CA THR A 269 -6.59 -22.72 9.70
C THR A 269 -7.98 -23.00 9.17
N SER A 270 -8.26 -24.28 8.97
CA SER A 270 -9.58 -24.81 8.69
C SER A 270 -10.00 -25.81 9.77
N ARG A 271 -11.30 -26.09 9.83
CA ARG A 271 -11.85 -27.16 10.67
C ARG A 271 -13.20 -27.62 10.15
N ASP A 272 -13.61 -28.82 10.55
CA ASP A 272 -15.00 -29.23 10.36
C ASP A 272 -16.00 -28.42 11.19
N GLN A 273 -17.24 -28.40 10.71
CA GLN A 273 -18.35 -27.69 11.32
C GLN A 273 -19.11 -28.58 12.32
N PHE A 274 -19.78 -29.62 11.84
CA PHE A 274 -20.53 -30.62 12.63
C PHE A 274 -20.22 -32.06 12.17
N VAL A 275 -20.16 -32.20 10.85
CA VAL A 275 -19.66 -33.32 10.05
C VAL A 275 -18.15 -33.55 10.15
N ALA A 276 -17.61 -34.60 10.76
CA ALA A 276 -16.20 -34.94 10.52
C ALA A 276 -15.95 -34.96 8.99
N SER A 277 -14.97 -34.19 8.52
CA SER A 277 -14.73 -33.96 7.10
C SER A 277 -13.24 -33.89 6.84
N ALA A 278 -12.76 -34.84 6.05
CA ALA A 278 -11.37 -34.94 5.67
C ALA A 278 -11.04 -33.98 4.53
N GLY A 279 -9.84 -33.39 4.58
CA GLY A 279 -9.38 -32.47 3.55
C GLY A 279 -7.99 -31.93 3.85
N THR A 280 -7.42 -31.28 2.84
CA THR A 280 -6.11 -30.67 2.88
C THR A 280 -6.25 -29.15 2.89
N THR A 281 -5.63 -28.50 3.86
CA THR A 281 -5.59 -27.03 3.94
C THR A 281 -4.27 -26.53 3.39
N THR A 282 -4.32 -25.55 2.49
CA THR A 282 -3.12 -25.00 1.85
C THR A 282 -3.03 -23.50 2.09
N ALA A 283 -1.84 -23.03 2.47
CA ALA A 283 -1.53 -21.61 2.63
C ALA A 283 -1.00 -21.03 1.32
N TYR A 284 -1.37 -19.79 1.02
CA TYR A 284 -0.84 -19.02 -0.11
C TYR A 284 -0.38 -17.65 0.35
N ALA A 285 0.62 -17.10 -0.33
CA ALA A 285 1.00 -15.70 -0.19
C ALA A 285 1.25 -15.07 -1.57
N VAL A 286 1.03 -13.77 -1.65
CA VAL A 286 1.56 -12.91 -2.71
C VAL A 286 2.67 -12.09 -2.10
N VAL A 287 3.82 -12.07 -2.74
CA VAL A 287 5.01 -11.34 -2.27
C VAL A 287 5.57 -10.45 -3.35
N ALA A 288 6.19 -9.34 -2.95
CA ALA A 288 6.82 -8.40 -3.86
C ALA A 288 8.20 -7.94 -3.41
N ARG A 289 9.01 -7.47 -4.36
CA ARG A 289 10.27 -6.75 -4.11
C ARG A 289 10.58 -5.82 -5.27
N LYS A 290 11.49 -4.86 -5.08
CA LYS A 290 12.02 -4.08 -6.21
C LYS A 290 12.79 -5.01 -7.15
N LYS A 291 12.51 -4.93 -8.46
CA LYS A 291 13.28 -5.63 -9.48
C LYS A 291 14.67 -5.00 -9.57
N ALA A 292 15.70 -5.81 -9.36
CA ALA A 292 17.08 -5.33 -9.31
C ALA A 292 17.51 -4.65 -10.63
N GLY A 293 18.32 -3.60 -10.53
CA GLY A 293 18.82 -2.86 -11.70
C GLY A 293 17.79 -1.99 -12.43
N THR A 294 16.57 -1.87 -11.89
CA THR A 294 15.51 -1.04 -12.49
C THR A 294 15.35 0.30 -11.78
N HIS A 295 14.95 1.31 -12.54
CA HIS A 295 14.61 2.66 -12.08
C HIS A 295 13.46 3.22 -12.94
N GLY A 296 12.95 4.41 -12.60
CA GLY A 296 11.90 5.09 -13.38
C GLY A 296 12.36 5.44 -14.80
N LEU A 297 11.43 5.50 -15.76
CA LEU A 297 11.75 5.80 -17.16
C LEU A 297 12.23 7.24 -17.34
N CYS A 298 11.82 8.12 -16.43
CA CYS A 298 12.03 9.55 -16.54
C CYS A 298 13.31 10.06 -15.88
N ASN A 299 14.15 9.15 -15.39
CA ASN A 299 15.42 9.49 -14.74
C ASN A 299 16.56 8.72 -15.43
N PRO A 300 17.65 9.41 -15.79
CA PRO A 300 18.83 8.73 -16.30
C PRO A 300 19.41 7.74 -15.29
N GLY A 301 20.05 6.68 -15.79
CA GLY A 301 20.60 5.65 -14.94
C GLY A 301 21.31 4.53 -15.70
N THR A 302 21.42 3.38 -15.04
CA THR A 302 21.92 2.16 -15.66
C THR A 302 21.03 1.74 -16.84
N ALA A 303 21.57 0.98 -17.79
CA ALA A 303 20.75 0.46 -18.87
C ALA A 303 19.56 -0.35 -18.31
N LEU A 304 18.35 -0.09 -18.81
CA LEU A 304 17.15 -0.83 -18.45
C LEU A 304 17.04 -2.09 -19.30
N GLU A 305 16.61 -3.21 -18.71
CA GLU A 305 16.33 -4.43 -19.46
C GLU A 305 15.10 -4.25 -20.36
N SER A 306 15.19 -4.61 -21.65
CA SER A 306 14.08 -4.44 -22.60
C SER A 306 12.78 -5.15 -22.20
N SER A 307 12.87 -6.17 -21.34
CA SER A 307 11.72 -6.93 -20.84
C SER A 307 11.10 -6.35 -19.57
N VAL A 308 11.57 -5.21 -19.04
CA VAL A 308 11.00 -4.62 -17.81
C VAL A 308 9.71 -3.84 -18.06
N ASP A 309 9.54 -3.30 -19.26
CA ASP A 309 8.42 -2.44 -19.62
C ASP A 309 8.30 -2.41 -21.15
N SER A 310 7.08 -2.45 -21.67
CA SER A 310 6.84 -2.34 -23.10
C SER A 310 7.41 -1.05 -23.72
N CYS A 311 7.41 0.06 -22.97
CA CYS A 311 8.01 1.31 -23.37
C CYS A 311 9.54 1.21 -23.45
N VAL A 312 10.19 0.54 -22.50
CA VAL A 312 11.64 0.31 -22.54
C VAL A 312 12.00 -0.51 -23.78
N SER A 313 11.24 -1.57 -24.08
CA SER A 313 11.42 -2.33 -25.32
C SER A 313 11.34 -1.43 -26.55
N ALA A 314 10.29 -0.60 -26.65
CA ALA A 314 10.07 0.28 -27.78
C ALA A 314 11.19 1.34 -27.93
N VAL A 315 11.65 1.95 -26.83
CA VAL A 315 12.77 2.89 -26.84
C VAL A 315 14.07 2.20 -27.26
N CYS A 316 14.31 0.97 -26.82
CA CYS A 316 15.50 0.22 -27.19
C CYS A 316 15.50 -0.27 -28.65
N GLU A 317 14.33 -0.49 -29.25
CA GLU A 317 14.20 -0.69 -30.70
C GLU A 317 14.59 0.58 -31.49
N HIS A 318 14.30 1.77 -30.95
CA HIS A 318 14.75 3.03 -31.53
C HIS A 318 16.25 3.29 -31.30
N ARG A 319 16.75 2.98 -30.09
CA ARG A 319 18.14 3.19 -29.67
C ARG A 319 18.63 2.06 -28.75
N GLY A 320 19.27 1.06 -29.34
CA GLY A 320 19.76 -0.12 -28.60
C GLY A 320 20.78 0.17 -27.49
N SER A 321 21.46 1.33 -27.50
CA SER A 321 22.35 1.71 -26.40
C SER A 321 21.61 1.94 -25.09
N CYS A 322 20.30 2.27 -25.12
CA CYS A 322 19.47 2.47 -23.93
C CYS A 322 19.34 1.19 -23.08
N CYS A 323 19.39 0.02 -23.71
CA CYS A 323 19.30 -1.29 -23.04
C CYS A 323 20.65 -2.01 -22.89
N THR A 324 21.74 -1.46 -23.44
CA THR A 324 23.05 -2.16 -23.44
C THR A 324 24.19 -1.34 -22.84
N THR A 325 24.03 -0.02 -22.73
CA THR A 325 25.09 0.89 -22.25
C THR A 325 24.60 1.68 -21.04
N ALA A 326 23.61 2.54 -21.22
CA ALA A 326 23.03 3.39 -20.17
C ALA A 326 21.67 3.93 -20.61
N TRP A 327 20.79 4.20 -19.65
CA TRP A 327 19.58 4.98 -19.88
C TRP A 327 19.93 6.45 -19.71
N ASP A 328 20.41 7.10 -20.78
CA ASP A 328 20.86 8.50 -20.74
C ASP A 328 19.71 9.50 -21.04
N ASP A 329 20.00 10.80 -21.01
CA ASP A 329 19.01 11.86 -21.30
C ASP A 329 18.35 11.68 -22.68
N THR A 330 19.08 11.14 -23.67
CA THR A 330 18.46 10.88 -24.97
C THR A 330 17.48 9.70 -24.91
N CYS A 331 17.69 8.72 -24.03
CA CYS A 331 16.71 7.66 -23.79
C CYS A 331 15.45 8.22 -23.10
N VAL A 332 15.62 9.14 -22.15
CA VAL A 332 14.50 9.84 -21.49
C VAL A 332 13.71 10.68 -22.50
N ASP A 333 14.38 11.42 -23.39
CA ASP A 333 13.74 12.23 -24.45
C ASP A 333 12.93 11.39 -25.45
N LEU A 334 13.19 10.08 -25.54
CA LEU A 334 12.43 9.16 -26.40
C LEU A 334 11.15 8.63 -25.75
N VAL A 335 10.99 8.72 -24.42
CA VAL A 335 9.85 8.11 -23.70
C VAL A 335 8.51 8.68 -24.17
N GLU A 336 8.37 10.00 -24.23
CA GLU A 336 7.14 10.65 -24.67
C GLU A 336 6.81 10.40 -26.15
N PRO A 337 7.72 10.62 -27.12
CA PRO A 337 7.41 10.41 -28.53
C PRO A 337 7.26 8.93 -28.93
N VAL A 338 7.90 7.99 -28.22
CA VAL A 338 7.81 6.55 -28.54
C VAL A 338 6.64 5.89 -27.83
N CYS A 339 6.38 6.25 -26.57
CA CYS A 339 5.44 5.53 -25.71
C CYS A 339 4.22 6.36 -25.28
N GLY A 340 4.24 7.68 -25.49
CA GLY A 340 3.17 8.58 -25.02
C GLY A 340 3.16 8.84 -23.51
N ARG A 341 4.21 8.45 -22.78
CA ARG A 341 4.37 8.70 -21.34
C ARG A 341 5.15 9.99 -21.12
N SER A 342 4.63 10.92 -20.34
CA SER A 342 5.33 12.19 -20.09
C SER A 342 6.28 12.09 -18.89
N CYS A 343 7.43 12.73 -19.00
CA CYS A 343 8.43 12.81 -17.94
C CYS A 343 8.47 14.14 -17.18
N ALA A 344 7.63 15.11 -17.57
CA ALA A 344 7.61 16.45 -17.00
C ALA A 344 7.44 16.48 -15.47
N GLU A 345 6.72 15.51 -14.89
CA GLU A 345 6.47 15.40 -13.44
C GLU A 345 7.31 14.32 -12.75
N HIS A 346 8.27 13.70 -13.45
CA HIS A 346 8.98 12.51 -12.95
C HIS A 346 10.50 12.59 -13.06
N THR A 347 11.04 13.53 -13.84
CA THR A 347 12.48 13.79 -13.91
C THR A 347 12.96 14.51 -12.64
N CYS A 348 14.03 13.99 -12.06
CA CYS A 348 14.72 14.52 -10.90
C CYS A 348 16.04 15.15 -11.32
N GLU A 349 16.19 16.43 -11.05
CA GLU A 349 17.44 17.17 -11.33
C GLU A 349 18.05 17.71 -10.04
N PRO A 350 19.38 17.63 -9.86
CA PRO A 350 20.03 18.30 -8.75
C PRO A 350 19.82 19.81 -8.89
N THR A 351 19.18 20.43 -7.90
CA THR A 351 18.93 21.87 -7.95
C THR A 351 20.17 22.65 -7.57
N VAL A 352 20.39 23.78 -8.24
CA VAL A 352 21.28 24.84 -7.74
C VAL A 352 20.45 25.88 -6.97
N PHE A 353 21.10 26.68 -6.12
CA PHE A 353 20.44 27.76 -5.42
C PHE A 353 20.01 28.87 -6.41
N GLU A 354 18.71 28.92 -6.73
CA GLU A 354 18.11 29.81 -7.74
C GLU A 354 17.01 30.69 -7.12
N PRO A 355 17.37 31.70 -6.31
CA PRO A 355 16.38 32.52 -5.60
C PRO A 355 15.44 33.28 -6.55
N GLU A 356 15.89 33.61 -7.76
CA GLU A 356 15.10 34.27 -8.80
C GLU A 356 13.88 33.44 -9.24
N LYS A 357 13.98 32.11 -9.30
CA LYS A 357 12.83 31.22 -9.62
C LYS A 357 11.73 31.29 -8.56
N TRP A 358 12.04 31.81 -7.37
CA TRP A 358 11.09 31.98 -6.27
C TRP A 358 10.60 33.41 -6.09
N THR A 359 10.78 34.23 -7.14
CA THR A 359 10.24 35.58 -7.28
C THR A 359 9.51 35.72 -8.62
N TYR A 360 8.37 36.39 -8.62
CA TYR A 360 7.63 36.73 -9.83
C TYR A 360 8.38 37.80 -10.63
N THR A 361 8.02 37.98 -11.91
CA THR A 361 8.58 39.04 -12.77
C THR A 361 8.38 40.46 -12.24
N ASP A 362 7.42 40.69 -11.35
CA ASP A 362 7.19 41.98 -10.69
C ASP A 362 8.06 42.18 -9.43
N GLY A 363 8.94 41.22 -9.12
CA GLY A 363 9.83 41.23 -7.96
C GLY A 363 9.18 40.74 -6.66
N SER A 364 7.90 40.40 -6.66
CA SER A 364 7.23 39.86 -5.48
C SER A 364 7.59 38.40 -5.24
N ALA A 365 7.70 37.99 -3.98
CA ALA A 365 8.05 36.62 -3.63
C ALA A 365 6.89 35.65 -3.93
N VAL A 366 7.22 34.46 -4.43
CA VAL A 366 6.25 33.37 -4.62
C VAL A 366 5.74 32.90 -3.25
N PRO A 367 4.43 32.87 -2.97
CA PRO A 367 3.89 32.44 -1.68
C PRO A 367 4.03 30.93 -1.46
N SER A 368 5.23 30.46 -1.12
CA SER A 368 5.56 29.05 -0.86
C SER A 368 6.11 28.86 0.54
N ASN A 369 5.95 27.66 1.10
CA ASN A 369 6.59 27.28 2.36
C ASN A 369 7.94 26.58 2.11
N CYS A 370 8.67 26.33 3.20
CA CYS A 370 9.98 25.69 3.16
C CYS A 370 9.92 24.25 2.60
N TYR A 371 8.82 23.52 2.81
CA TYR A 371 8.66 22.14 2.33
C TYR A 371 8.56 22.04 0.81
N TYR A 372 7.79 22.93 0.18
CA TYR A 372 7.65 22.98 -1.29
C TYR A 372 8.89 23.54 -1.97
N TYR A 373 9.50 24.55 -1.34
CA TYR A 373 10.81 25.03 -1.75
C TYR A 373 11.82 23.88 -1.83
N ALA A 374 11.88 23.06 -0.78
CA ALA A 374 12.86 21.99 -0.70
C ALA A 374 12.64 20.87 -1.73
N GLN A 375 11.41 20.66 -2.18
CA GLN A 375 11.05 19.71 -3.25
C GLN A 375 11.02 20.34 -4.66
N ASN A 376 11.40 21.61 -4.78
CA ASN A 376 11.34 22.36 -6.04
C ASN A 376 9.95 22.33 -6.69
N ARG A 377 8.88 22.51 -5.88
CA ARG A 377 7.49 22.52 -6.35
C ARG A 377 6.85 23.88 -6.12
N TYR A 378 6.16 24.40 -7.11
CA TYR A 378 5.35 25.60 -6.90
C TYR A 378 4.06 25.26 -6.14
N PRO A 379 3.64 26.14 -5.21
CA PRO A 379 2.44 25.96 -4.44
C PRO A 379 1.22 26.05 -5.34
N VAL A 380 0.24 25.17 -5.11
CA VAL A 380 -1.07 25.28 -5.75
C VAL A 380 -1.89 26.30 -4.96
N SER A 381 -2.52 27.26 -5.65
CA SER A 381 -3.25 28.39 -5.02
C SER A 381 -4.20 27.94 -3.90
N GLY A 382 -4.16 28.65 -2.76
CA GLY A 382 -5.10 28.47 -1.64
C GLY A 382 -4.73 27.39 -0.63
N VAL A 383 -3.55 26.77 -0.73
CA VAL A 383 -3.17 25.64 0.10
C VAL A 383 -1.82 25.86 0.77
N ALA A 384 -1.79 25.87 2.11
CA ALA A 384 -0.56 25.61 2.86
C ALA A 384 -0.31 24.10 2.76
N GLN A 385 0.78 23.71 2.11
CA GLN A 385 1.07 22.32 1.81
C GLN A 385 2.21 21.82 2.70
N ASP A 386 1.82 21.25 3.84
CA ASP A 386 2.72 20.62 4.81
C ASP A 386 2.95 19.15 4.41
N PRO A 387 3.92 18.44 5.01
CA PRO A 387 4.09 17.02 4.74
C PRO A 387 2.81 16.22 4.97
N GLY A 388 2.59 15.26 4.08
CA GLY A 388 1.38 14.45 4.03
C GLY A 388 0.24 15.08 3.24
N TYR A 389 0.53 16.14 2.48
CA TYR A 389 -0.44 16.82 1.64
C TYR A 389 -1.10 15.86 0.63
N THR A 390 -0.33 14.96 0.00
CA THR A 390 -0.86 14.01 -0.99
C THR A 390 -1.86 13.03 -0.39
N MET A 391 -1.75 12.79 0.92
CA MET A 391 -2.66 11.95 1.69
C MET A 391 -3.86 12.71 2.25
N GLY A 392 -3.98 14.01 1.92
CA GLY A 392 -5.01 14.90 2.44
C GLY A 392 -4.85 15.25 3.92
N LEU A 393 -3.65 15.08 4.49
CA LEU A 393 -3.38 15.38 5.88
C LEU A 393 -2.89 16.82 6.06
N ARG A 394 -3.18 17.38 7.24
CA ARG A 394 -2.62 18.64 7.71
C ARG A 394 -2.01 18.38 9.08
N PRO A 395 -0.70 18.08 9.17
CA PRO A 395 -0.06 17.76 10.43
C PRO A 395 -0.33 18.87 11.47
N THR A 396 -0.83 18.46 12.63
CA THR A 396 -0.92 19.36 13.77
C THR A 396 0.41 19.41 14.51
N ARG A 397 0.54 20.37 15.43
CA ARG A 397 1.73 20.52 16.28
C ARG A 397 2.02 19.26 17.12
N GLU A 398 0.98 18.54 17.50
CA GLU A 398 1.07 17.29 18.25
C GLU A 398 1.58 16.12 17.39
N GLN A 399 1.60 16.26 16.06
CA GLN A 399 1.97 15.21 15.10
C GLN A 399 3.38 15.39 14.52
N ALA A 400 4.23 16.25 15.11
CA ALA A 400 5.60 16.47 14.65
C ALA A 400 6.43 15.16 14.54
N TYR A 401 6.13 14.14 15.33
CA TYR A 401 6.79 12.83 15.27
C TYR A 401 6.41 11.97 14.04
N LEU A 402 5.35 12.32 13.32
CA LEU A 402 4.91 11.64 12.08
C LEU A 402 5.47 12.30 10.82
N PHE A 403 6.28 13.36 10.98
CA PHE A 403 6.72 14.21 9.88
C PHE A 403 7.48 13.45 8.80
N GLU A 404 8.40 12.57 9.20
CA GLU A 404 9.14 11.69 8.28
C GLU A 404 8.21 10.75 7.52
N GLN A 405 7.21 10.17 8.20
CA GLN A 405 6.25 9.23 7.60
C GLN A 405 5.35 9.95 6.59
N TYR A 406 4.94 11.17 6.92
CA TYR A 406 4.12 11.99 6.04
C TYR A 406 4.89 12.46 4.81
N ALA A 407 6.17 12.82 4.99
CA ALA A 407 7.06 13.14 3.88
C ALA A 407 7.31 11.92 2.99
N ALA A 408 7.50 10.74 3.59
CA ALA A 408 7.62 9.49 2.85
C ALA A 408 6.34 9.17 2.04
N GLY A 409 5.16 9.44 2.59
CA GLY A 409 3.88 9.33 1.86
C GLY A 409 3.74 10.31 0.69
N ASP A 410 4.41 11.46 0.75
CA ASP A 410 4.53 12.40 -0.37
C ASP A 410 5.63 12.01 -1.39
N GLY A 411 6.19 10.80 -1.30
CA GLY A 411 7.15 10.25 -2.26
C GLY A 411 8.61 10.67 -2.02
N LEU A 412 8.93 11.18 -0.83
CA LEU A 412 10.32 11.39 -0.40
C LEU A 412 10.90 10.05 0.09
N ILE A 413 12.21 9.88 -0.08
CA ILE A 413 12.91 8.67 0.36
C ILE A 413 13.62 8.97 1.69
N PRO A 414 13.34 8.23 2.78
CA PRO A 414 14.09 8.34 4.02
C PRO A 414 15.60 8.15 3.78
N SER A 415 16.42 8.93 4.47
CA SER A 415 17.86 8.86 4.32
C SER A 415 18.58 9.35 5.59
N SER A 416 19.90 9.49 5.51
CA SER A 416 20.73 10.09 6.54
C SER A 416 21.49 11.30 6.02
N LEU A 417 22.16 12.01 6.94
CA LEU A 417 23.04 13.13 6.60
C LEU A 417 24.16 12.72 5.62
N THR A 418 24.68 11.51 5.76
CA THR A 418 25.88 11.05 5.04
C THR A 418 25.58 10.14 3.85
N GLU A 419 24.39 9.55 3.80
CA GLU A 419 24.00 8.69 2.70
C GLU A 419 23.70 9.54 1.45
N PRO A 420 24.22 9.19 0.26
CA PRO A 420 23.90 9.92 -0.96
C PRO A 420 22.44 9.67 -1.36
N CYS A 421 21.80 10.67 -1.96
CA CYS A 421 20.47 10.48 -2.54
C CYS A 421 20.54 9.74 -3.87
N PRO A 422 19.61 8.79 -4.13
CA PRO A 422 19.57 8.05 -5.40
C PRO A 422 18.96 8.90 -6.53
N ASP A 423 19.13 8.46 -7.77
CA ASP A 423 18.41 8.95 -8.96
C ASP A 423 18.41 10.48 -9.10
N ASN A 424 19.57 11.12 -8.87
CA ASN A 424 19.74 12.57 -8.92
C ASN A 424 18.83 13.37 -7.98
N ARG A 425 18.23 12.71 -6.98
CA ARG A 425 17.40 13.37 -5.96
C ARG A 425 18.25 14.27 -5.08
N THR A 426 17.63 15.31 -4.58
CA THR A 426 18.26 16.27 -3.69
C THR A 426 18.05 15.90 -2.23
N LYS A 427 19.09 16.06 -1.41
CA LYS A 427 18.99 15.91 0.03
C LYS A 427 18.15 17.03 0.64
N ILE A 428 17.23 16.64 1.50
CA ILE A 428 16.42 17.53 2.32
C ILE A 428 16.71 17.22 3.79
N TYR A 429 16.80 18.27 4.60
CA TYR A 429 16.79 18.18 6.05
C TYR A 429 15.51 18.79 6.59
N MET A 430 14.87 18.06 7.49
CA MET A 430 13.58 18.36 8.06
C MET A 430 13.73 18.50 9.57
N TYR A 431 13.35 19.65 10.10
CA TYR A 431 13.31 19.93 11.53
C TYR A 431 11.89 20.31 11.92
N ALA A 432 11.29 19.57 12.84
CA ALA A 432 9.97 19.88 13.37
C ALA A 432 10.01 19.96 14.89
N ASN A 433 9.37 20.99 15.43
CA ASN A 433 9.04 21.09 16.86
C ASN A 433 7.56 21.48 17.02
N PRO A 434 7.00 21.45 18.24
CA PRO A 434 5.58 21.77 18.45
C PRO A 434 5.16 23.19 18.06
N PHE A 435 6.06 24.07 17.63
CA PHE A 435 5.77 25.46 17.32
C PHE A 435 6.03 25.83 15.85
N SER A 436 6.92 25.10 15.16
CA SER A 436 7.36 25.39 13.80
C SER A 436 7.97 24.15 13.14
N TYR A 437 7.82 24.07 11.82
CA TYR A 437 8.57 23.15 10.97
C TYR A 437 9.43 23.94 9.99
N HIS A 438 10.65 23.47 9.80
CA HIS A 438 11.63 24.03 8.90
C HIS A 438 12.17 22.91 8.01
N VAL A 439 12.26 23.21 6.72
CA VAL A 439 12.73 22.26 5.73
C VAL A 439 13.78 22.96 4.89
N TYR A 440 14.90 22.29 4.72
CA TYR A 440 16.09 22.82 4.10
C TYR A 440 16.50 21.87 2.98
N ARG A 441 17.03 22.43 1.92
CA ARG A 441 17.47 21.71 0.73
C ARG A 441 18.98 21.81 0.62
N GLN A 442 19.66 20.73 0.26
CA GLN A 442 21.06 20.77 -0.11
C GLN A 442 21.17 20.85 -1.63
N ASP A 443 21.58 22.00 -2.15
CA ASP A 443 21.78 22.20 -3.57
C ASP A 443 22.98 21.39 -4.09
N GLY A 444 23.09 21.21 -5.42
CA GLY A 444 24.07 20.33 -6.08
C GLY A 444 25.53 20.76 -5.89
N ASP A 445 25.76 22.00 -5.45
CA ASP A 445 27.07 22.52 -5.04
C ASP A 445 27.41 22.23 -3.55
N GLY A 446 26.49 21.57 -2.83
CA GLY A 446 26.58 21.24 -1.40
C GLY A 446 26.01 22.32 -0.47
N THR A 447 25.59 23.48 -1.00
CA THR A 447 25.05 24.59 -0.20
C THR A 447 23.68 24.23 0.34
N TRP A 448 23.44 24.49 1.63
CA TRP A 448 22.10 24.38 2.20
C TRP A 448 21.32 25.68 2.02
N SER A 449 20.04 25.58 1.67
CA SER A 449 19.15 26.72 1.52
C SER A 449 17.75 26.45 2.07
N ASP A 450 17.05 27.50 2.47
CA ASP A 450 15.64 27.43 2.88
C ASP A 450 14.86 28.68 2.44
N LYS A 451 13.56 28.68 2.75
CA LYS A 451 12.63 29.77 2.44
C LYS A 451 11.87 30.19 3.69
N PHE A 452 12.16 31.39 4.20
CA PHE A 452 11.57 31.89 5.45
C PHE A 452 10.19 32.51 5.26
N GLY A 453 9.23 32.02 6.05
CA GLY A 453 7.85 32.51 6.12
C GLY A 453 7.71 33.84 6.87
N PHE A 454 8.12 34.94 6.24
CA PHE A 454 7.57 36.31 6.47
C PHE A 454 8.06 37.27 5.37
N GLY A 455 9.20 36.98 4.75
CA GLY A 455 9.73 37.68 3.56
C GLY A 455 9.65 36.88 2.25
N GLY A 456 9.44 35.55 2.32
CA GLY A 456 9.19 34.68 1.16
C GLY A 456 10.39 34.48 0.22
N LEU A 457 11.54 35.08 0.51
CA LEU A 457 12.76 34.92 -0.26
C LEU A 457 13.47 33.63 0.14
N ALA A 458 14.04 32.94 -0.86
CA ALA A 458 14.97 31.86 -0.63
C ALA A 458 16.30 32.47 -0.15
N LEU A 459 16.90 31.88 0.88
CA LEU A 459 18.17 32.34 1.44
C LEU A 459 19.16 31.17 1.53
N PRO A 460 20.44 31.40 1.21
CA PRO A 460 21.47 30.44 1.55
C PRO A 460 21.63 30.39 3.07
N THR A 461 21.71 29.19 3.62
CA THR A 461 21.91 28.95 5.06
C THR A 461 23.29 28.30 5.24
N PRO A 462 24.21 28.91 6.01
CA PRO A 462 25.50 28.31 6.30
C PRO A 462 25.34 26.92 6.93
N ASP A 463 26.08 25.93 6.43
CA ASP A 463 26.11 24.57 6.97
C ASP A 463 26.96 24.51 8.26
N THR A 464 26.50 25.14 9.33
CA THR A 464 27.23 25.12 10.61
C THR A 464 26.81 23.99 11.53
N GLY A 465 25.78 23.20 11.19
CA GLY A 465 25.14 22.23 12.10
C GLY A 465 24.40 22.90 13.29
N ASP A 466 24.87 24.05 13.74
CA ASP A 466 24.20 24.97 14.65
C ASP A 466 23.16 25.79 13.88
N ARG A 467 21.88 25.49 14.11
CA ARG A 467 20.79 26.33 13.61
C ARG A 467 20.20 27.11 14.78
N PRO A 468 19.96 28.42 14.66
CA PRO A 468 19.35 29.21 15.73
C PRO A 468 18.01 28.62 16.23
N GLN A 469 17.27 27.91 15.35
CA GLN A 469 16.05 27.20 15.71
C GLN A 469 16.28 25.95 16.57
N HIS A 470 17.49 25.37 16.57
CA HIS A 470 17.90 24.26 17.45
C HIS A 470 18.17 24.73 18.90
N LEU A 471 18.30 26.05 19.10
CA LEU A 471 18.53 26.66 20.42
C LEU A 471 17.22 27.05 21.13
N ALA A 472 16.07 26.97 20.45
CA ALA A 472 14.76 27.30 21.00
C ALA A 472 14.06 26.03 21.56
N ASP A 473 13.80 26.02 22.87
CA ASP A 473 13.00 25.04 23.64
C ASP A 473 12.95 23.62 23.05
N GLN A 474 13.98 22.82 23.38
CA GLN A 474 14.25 21.44 22.93
C GLN A 474 13.25 20.38 23.43
N ARG A 475 11.98 20.72 23.61
CA ARG A 475 10.96 19.73 23.99
C ARG A 475 10.65 18.82 22.79
N ASN A 476 11.53 17.83 22.57
CA ASN A 476 11.48 16.75 21.59
C ASN A 476 11.44 17.21 20.13
N PRO A 477 12.51 17.84 19.61
CA PRO A 477 12.61 18.09 18.18
C PRO A 477 12.68 16.77 17.40
N VAL A 478 12.08 16.75 16.22
CA VAL A 478 12.15 15.65 15.26
C VAL A 478 13.00 16.13 14.10
N GLU A 479 14.10 15.41 13.89
CA GLU A 479 15.04 15.65 12.79
C GLU A 479 14.98 14.47 11.84
N ALA A 480 14.83 14.75 10.54
CA ALA A 480 14.82 13.73 9.50
C ALA A 480 15.61 14.22 8.29
N TYR A 481 16.25 13.27 7.60
CA TYR A 481 16.89 13.51 6.32
C TYR A 481 16.15 12.71 5.26
N MET A 482 15.83 13.36 4.15
CA MET A 482 15.05 12.76 3.07
C MET A 482 15.71 13.04 1.72
N CYS A 483 15.33 12.31 0.69
CA CYS A 483 15.70 12.58 -0.69
C CYS A 483 14.44 12.91 -1.50
N ALA A 484 14.40 14.09 -2.10
CA ALA A 484 13.31 14.55 -2.94
C ALA A 484 13.68 14.56 -4.41
N CYS A 485 12.72 14.15 -5.24
CA CYS A 485 12.79 14.39 -6.67
C CYS A 485 12.45 15.86 -6.93
N ASN A 486 13.46 16.64 -7.34
CA ASN A 486 13.24 18.02 -7.70
C ASN A 486 12.93 18.09 -9.20
N HIS A 487 11.73 18.55 -9.52
CA HIS A 487 11.32 18.74 -10.90
C HIS A 487 11.91 20.05 -11.45
N PRO A 488 12.20 20.12 -12.76
CA PRO A 488 12.59 21.37 -13.39
C PRO A 488 11.51 22.44 -13.16
N LEU A 489 11.91 23.59 -12.60
CA LEU A 489 11.05 24.76 -12.53
C LEU A 489 11.28 25.65 -13.75
N PRO A 490 10.23 26.31 -14.29
CA PRO A 490 10.42 27.34 -15.31
C PRO A 490 11.37 28.43 -14.81
N ASP A 491 12.11 29.03 -15.75
CA ASP A 491 13.11 30.07 -15.46
C ASP A 491 12.53 31.25 -14.67
N GLN A 492 11.27 31.60 -14.94
CA GLN A 492 10.56 32.62 -14.18
C GLN A 492 9.04 32.42 -14.23
N LEU A 493 8.37 32.73 -13.12
CA LEU A 493 6.91 32.77 -13.08
C LEU A 493 6.36 34.09 -13.64
N PRO A 494 5.23 34.06 -14.37
CA PRO A 494 4.57 35.27 -14.87
C PRO A 494 4.15 36.20 -13.70
N PRO A 495 3.80 37.47 -13.96
CA PRO A 495 3.37 38.40 -12.91
C PRO A 495 2.26 37.80 -12.06
N ARG A 496 2.23 38.16 -10.77
CA ARG A 496 1.19 37.67 -9.86
C ARG A 496 -0.18 38.12 -10.37
N GLN A 497 -1.03 37.15 -10.73
CA GLN A 497 -2.40 37.40 -11.20
C GLN A 497 -3.31 37.81 -10.04
#